data_AF-A0A1C6H200-F1
#
_entry.id   AF-A0A1C6H200-F1
#
_cell.length_a   1.000
_cell.length_b   1.000
_cell.length_c   1.000
_cell.angle_alpha   90.00
_cell.angle_beta   90.00
_cell.angle_gamma   90.00
#
_symmetry.space_group_name_H-M   'P 1'
#
loop_
_entity.id
_entity.type
_entity.pdbx_description
1 polymer ?
#
loop_
_entity_poly.entity_id
_entity_poly.type
_entity_poly.pdbx_seq_one_letter_code
_entity_poly.pdbx_strand_id
1 'polypeptide(L)' 'MKSKTYMYLVVRLRDGAKFVAYGNFKEAWNFPSYLYRFVDDNYPYPVETPWGKRKNISEDGISIKDGGYKVIYQMTCK' A
#
# COMPACT_ATOMS: atom_id res chain seq x y z
N MET A 1 13.76 -11.82 15.81
CA MET A 1 12.67 -10.83 15.95
C MET A 1 11.79 -10.91 14.72
N LYS A 2 10.46 -11.01 14.85
CA LYS A 2 9.57 -10.91 13.68
C LYS A 2 9.72 -9.49 13.12
N SER A 3 9.98 -9.36 11.81
CA SER A 3 10.05 -8.06 11.14
C SER A 3 8.73 -7.31 11.39
N LYS A 4 8.83 -6.05 11.84
CA LYS A 4 7.64 -5.20 12.00
C LYS A 4 7.05 -4.95 10.64
N THR A 5 5.82 -5.42 10.42
CA THR A 5 5.08 -5.12 9.20
C THR A 5 4.33 -3.81 9.39
N TYR A 6 4.40 -2.94 8.40
CA TYR A 6 3.64 -1.70 8.37
C TYR A 6 2.63 -1.74 7.23
N MET A 7 1.58 -0.94 7.38
CA MET A 7 0.63 -0.59 6.34
C MET A 7 0.84 0.86 5.96
N TYR A 8 0.83 1.16 4.66
CA TYR A 8 1.08 2.50 4.14
C TYR A 8 -0.06 2.94 3.23
N LEU A 9 -0.46 4.21 3.35
CA LEU A 9 -1.20 4.90 2.31
C LEU A 9 -0.18 5.51 1.35
N VAL A 10 -0.24 5.12 0.09
CA VAL A 10 0.63 5.66 -0.96
C VAL A 10 -0.18 6.31 -2.06
N VAL A 11 0.37 7.35 -2.66
CA VAL A 11 -0.19 8.02 -3.83
C VAL A 11 0.76 7.86 -5.01
N ARG A 12 0.22 7.50 -6.17
CA ARG A 12 0.95 7.49 -7.43
C ARG A 12 1.01 8.92 -7.97
N LEU A 13 2.21 9.41 -8.24
CA LEU A 13 2.40 10.83 -8.59
C LEU A 13 1.90 11.18 -9.99
N ARG A 14 1.83 10.20 -10.91
CA ARG A 14 1.39 10.44 -12.30
C ARG A 14 -0.08 10.85 -12.42
N ASP A 15 -0.95 10.32 -11.55
CA ASP A 15 -2.41 10.45 -11.67
C ASP A 15 -3.14 10.64 -10.32
N GLY A 16 -2.40 10.73 -9.21
CA GLY A 16 -2.98 10.92 -7.88
C GLY A 16 -3.72 9.69 -7.33
N ALA A 17 -3.64 8.54 -8.01
CA ALA A 17 -4.31 7.32 -7.54
C ALA A 17 -3.74 6.86 -6.20
N LYS A 18 -4.62 6.53 -5.26
CA LYS A 18 -4.27 6.07 -3.91
C LYS A 18 -4.30 4.55 -3.83
N PHE A 19 -3.36 4.00 -3.08
CA PHE A 19 -3.21 2.56 -2.86
C PHE A 19 -2.82 2.29 -1.42
N VAL A 20 -3.03 1.04 -1.01
CA VAL A 20 -2.50 0.49 0.23
C VAL A 20 -1.30 -0.39 -0.10
N ALA A 21 -0.22 -0.22 0.64
CA ALA A 21 0.94 -1.10 0.56
C ALA A 21 1.25 -1.69 1.94
N TYR A 22 1.84 -2.89 1.97
CA TYR A 22 2.25 -3.55 3.20
C TYR A 22 3.73 -3.91 3.15
N GLY A 23 4.38 -3.92 4.31
CA GLY A 23 5.76 -4.39 4.46
C GLY A 23 6.60 -3.49 5.34
N ASN A 24 7.92 -3.68 5.30
CA ASN A 24 8.87 -2.80 5.97
C ASN A 24 9.77 -2.16 4.93
N PHE A 25 9.45 -0.92 4.53
CA PHE A 25 10.17 -0.28 3.43
C PHE A 25 11.62 0.00 3.80
N LYS A 26 11.92 0.26 5.08
CA LYS A 26 13.30 0.48 5.52
C LYS A 26 14.14 -0.79 5.38
N GLU A 27 13.60 -1.94 5.78
CA GLU A 27 14.30 -3.23 5.66
C GLU A 27 14.34 -3.74 4.21
N ALA A 28 13.31 -3.43 3.41
CA ALA A 28 13.20 -3.84 2.01
C ALA A 28 13.84 -2.85 1.02
N TRP A 29 14.82 -2.03 1.46
CA TRP A 29 15.49 -1.01 0.62
C TRP A 29 14.54 -0.07 -0.15
N ASN A 30 13.36 0.21 0.42
CA ASN A 30 12.24 0.98 -0.12
C ASN A 30 11.46 0.33 -1.27
N PHE A 31 11.50 -1.00 -1.38
CA PHE A 31 10.76 -1.82 -2.35
C PHE A 31 9.71 -2.70 -1.66
N PRO A 32 8.48 -2.23 -1.47
CA PRO A 32 7.36 -3.13 -1.22
C PRO A 32 6.92 -3.87 -2.48
N SER A 33 6.62 -5.14 -2.29
CA SER A 33 6.26 -6.05 -3.37
C SER A 33 4.86 -5.81 -3.94
N TYR A 34 3.92 -5.22 -3.18
CA TYR A 34 2.49 -5.26 -3.54
C TYR A 34 1.73 -3.95 -3.28
N LEU A 35 0.92 -3.56 -4.26
CA LEU A 35 -0.10 -2.50 -4.16
C LEU A 35 -1.50 -3.07 -4.18
N TYR A 36 -2.32 -2.59 -3.26
CA TYR A 36 -3.75 -2.90 -3.24
C TYR A 36 -4.57 -1.66 -3.55
N ARG A 37 -5.43 -1.76 -4.56
CA ARG A 37 -6.31 -0.66 -4.97
C ARG A 37 -7.52 -0.56 -4.04
N PHE A 38 -7.95 0.66 -3.74
CA PHE A 38 -9.24 0.90 -3.11
C PHE A 38 -10.39 0.50 -4.03
N VAL A 39 -11.49 0.10 -3.42
CA VAL A 39 -12.72 -0.32 -4.10
C VAL A 39 -13.92 0.41 -3.48
N ASP A 40 -15.00 0.46 -4.23
CA ASP A 40 -16.29 0.95 -3.73
C ASP A 40 -16.95 -0.05 -2.77
N ASP A 41 -18.06 0.38 -2.18
CA ASP A 41 -18.85 -0.45 -1.26
C ASP A 41 -19.56 -1.63 -1.93
N ASN A 42 -19.70 -1.60 -3.26
CA ASN A 42 -20.38 -2.64 -4.02
C ASN A 42 -19.43 -3.81 -4.38
N TYR A 43 -18.13 -3.67 -4.11
CA TYR A 43 -17.18 -4.74 -4.33
C TYR A 43 -17.45 -5.92 -3.38
N PRO A 44 -17.61 -7.15 -3.88
CA PRO A 44 -18.16 -8.25 -3.09
C PRO A 44 -17.22 -8.81 -2.02
N TYR A 45 -15.91 -8.61 -2.15
CA TYR A 45 -14.90 -9.18 -1.24
C TYR A 45 -13.86 -8.14 -0.78
N PRO A 46 -14.29 -7.03 -0.18
CA PRO A 46 -13.37 -5.98 0.23
C PRO A 46 -12.63 -6.39 1.49
N VAL A 47 -11.37 -5.95 1.60
CA VAL A 47 -10.63 -5.98 2.85
C VAL A 47 -10.63 -4.57 3.43
N GLU A 48 -11.03 -4.45 4.69
CA GLU A 48 -11.06 -3.18 5.41
C GLU A 48 -9.65 -2.69 5.74
N THR A 49 -9.44 -1.38 5.60
CA THR A 49 -8.27 -0.66 6.08
C THR A 49 -8.70 0.65 6.72
N PRO A 50 -7.86 1.33 7.51
CA PRO A 50 -8.22 2.61 8.11
C PRO A 50 -8.51 3.75 7.11
N TRP A 51 -8.20 3.56 5.82
CA TRP A 51 -8.44 4.55 4.77
C TRP A 51 -9.55 4.16 3.79
N GLY A 52 -10.16 2.99 3.99
CA GLY A 52 -11.23 2.46 3.15
C GLY A 52 -11.03 1.00 2.74
N LYS A 53 -11.99 0.50 1.96
CA LYS A 53 -12.03 -0.86 1.44
C LYS A 53 -11.07 -1.02 0.27
N ARG A 54 -10.33 -2.13 0.25
CA ARG A 54 -9.43 -2.49 -0.86
C ARG A 54 -9.74 -3.88 -1.41
N LYS A 55 -9.31 -4.15 -2.64
CA LYS A 55 -9.23 -5.52 -3.16
C LYS A 55 -7.89 -6.16 -2.82
N ASN A 56 -7.85 -7.49 -2.71
CA ASN A 56 -6.62 -8.30 -2.56
C ASN A 56 -5.84 -8.49 -3.87
N ILE A 57 -6.10 -7.66 -4.87
CA ILE A 57 -5.37 -7.66 -6.12
C ILE A 57 -4.06 -6.91 -5.90
N SER A 58 -2.92 -7.59 -6.08
CA SER A 58 -1.63 -6.92 -6.16
C SER A 58 -1.44 -6.36 -7.56
N GLU A 59 -1.35 -5.04 -7.70
CA GLU A 59 -0.74 -4.45 -8.88
C GLU A 59 0.78 -4.51 -8.74
N ASP A 60 1.48 -4.71 -9.87
CA ASP A 60 2.94 -4.85 -9.91
C ASP A 60 3.63 -3.76 -9.07
N GLY A 61 4.63 -4.22 -8.32
CA GLY A 61 5.16 -3.59 -7.11
C GLY A 61 5.62 -2.14 -7.23
N ILE A 62 5.87 -1.52 -6.07
CA ILE A 62 6.32 -0.12 -5.99
C ILE A 62 7.80 -0.10 -5.71
N SER A 63 8.48 0.77 -6.43
CA SER A 63 9.74 1.35 -5.98
C SER A 63 9.44 2.78 -5.56
N ILE A 64 9.66 3.09 -4.28
CA ILE A 64 9.63 4.49 -3.84
C ILE A 64 10.86 5.23 -4.37
N LYS A 65 11.95 4.51 -4.64
CA LYS A 65 13.17 5.09 -5.22
C LYS A 65 12.96 5.59 -6.64
N ASP A 66 12.08 4.93 -7.41
CA ASP A 66 11.84 5.30 -8.81
C ASP A 66 11.01 6.59 -8.94
N GLY A 67 10.60 7.20 -7.82
CA GLY A 67 9.91 8.49 -7.80
C GLY A 67 8.46 8.44 -8.33
N GLY A 68 7.92 7.25 -8.64
CA GLY A 68 6.54 7.12 -9.13
C GLY A 68 5.48 7.20 -8.03
N TYR A 69 5.87 6.98 -6.77
CA TYR A 69 4.96 6.88 -5.63
C TYR A 69 5.48 7.66 -4.41
N LYS A 70 4.56 8.20 -3.62
CA LYS A 70 4.85 8.90 -2.36
C LYS A 70 4.03 8.30 -1.22
N VAL A 71 4.67 8.05 -0.09
CA VAL A 71 4.00 7.66 1.16
C VAL A 71 3.32 8.88 1.77
N ILE A 72 2.04 8.77 2.09
CA ILE A 72 1.25 9.80 2.78
C ILE A 72 1.11 9.45 4.26
N TYR A 73 0.78 8.20 4.58
CA TYR A 73 0.63 7.73 5.96
C TYR A 73 1.31 6.37 6.14
N GLN A 74 1.76 6.09 7.36
CA GLN A 74 2.32 4.82 7.80
C GLN A 74 1.71 4.43 9.14
N MET A 75 1.36 3.16 9.30
CA MET A 75 0.94 2.59 10.57
C MET A 75 1.55 1.20 10.79
N THR A 76 1.73 0.82 12.04
CA THR A 76 2.21 -0.52 12.41
C THR A 76 1.05 -1.51 12.34
N CYS A 77 1.24 -2.64 11.65
CA CYS A 77 0.31 -3.76 11.74
C CYS A 77 0.47 -4.41 13.12
N LYS A 78 -0.64 -4.69 13.80
CA LYS A 78 -0.64 -5.42 15.08
C LYS A 78 -0.32 -6.90 14.86
#